data_AF-A0A3B5MQH2-F1
#
_entry.id   AF-A0A3B5MQH2-F1
#
_cell.length_a   1.000
_cell.length_b   1.000
_cell.length_c   1.000
_cell.angle_alpha   90.00
_cell.angle_beta   90.00
_cell.angle_gamma   90.00
#
_symmetry.space_group_name_H-M   'P 1'
#
loop_
_entity.id
_entity.type
_entity.pdbx_description
1 polymer ?
#
loop_
_entity_poly.entity_id
_entity_poly.type
_entity_poly.pdbx_seq_one_letter_code
_entity_poly.pdbx_strand_id
1 'polypeptide(L)'
;MRRTRGSRNKSQSTVENEEVPTKTVWQWKGDDGQWERYPDEVGSMLDSASSSGKTSVTLTLGAGKKYEVDLKKMVQINPTTKYKRKIRSQIVKTESLNEAGDVVAENGDSVQVKEEEEEEETAEQPAAKRRRGQSKSAAKTKEMPKEEIKTEEVVRTVVMKGKAPVDFECKAKLGKAHVYSEGNDVYDVMLNQLFKKMPSFVLFCVFWLFFVIERYLQSTHAPTHSDYTMKVLDIFSVDRGGESDNFLSHLHNRTLLWHGSRLSNWVGILSKGLRVAPPEAPVTGYMFGKGIYFADMSSKSANYCFANQSHHVGLLLLSEVALGDSNELLDADYEAHKLPAGKHSTKGLGVTGPDPKNAVTLNGATVPMGPGVKTGVSNSNGYSLLYNEFIVYNPAQTRMRYLLRIQFNYSSLW
;
A
#
# COMPACT_ATOMS: atom_id res chain seq x y z
N MET A 1 -74.01 65.24 -27.82
CA MET A 1 -72.58 64.93 -28.07
C MET A 1 -71.76 65.35 -26.86
N ARG A 2 -71.34 64.41 -26.02
CA ARG A 2 -70.56 64.67 -24.80
C ARG A 2 -69.29 63.82 -24.85
N ARG A 3 -68.11 64.46 -24.84
CA ARG A 3 -66.83 63.83 -24.53
C ARG A 3 -66.21 64.58 -23.37
N THR A 4 -66.08 63.88 -22.24
CA THR A 4 -65.48 64.32 -20.98
C THR A 4 -64.07 63.76 -20.83
N ARG A 5 -63.21 64.53 -20.15
CA ARG A 5 -61.88 64.17 -19.64
C ARG A 5 -61.92 62.87 -18.81
N GLY A 6 -60.85 62.08 -18.91
CA GLY A 6 -60.57 60.95 -18.03
C GLY A 6 -59.08 60.79 -17.77
N SER A 7 -58.69 61.01 -16.52
CA SER A 7 -57.38 60.72 -15.92
C SER A 7 -57.09 59.21 -16.02
N ARG A 8 -55.86 58.82 -16.39
CA ARG A 8 -55.47 57.40 -16.48
C ARG A 8 -54.67 57.00 -15.24
N ASN A 9 -55.34 56.24 -14.37
CA ASN A 9 -54.80 55.63 -13.17
C ASN A 9 -53.74 54.57 -13.49
N LYS A 10 -52.75 54.52 -12.60
CA LYS A 10 -51.66 53.56 -12.46
C LYS A 10 -52.25 52.20 -12.02
N SER A 11 -52.14 51.18 -12.85
CA SER A 11 -52.48 49.79 -12.49
C SER A 11 -51.24 49.09 -11.93
N GLN A 12 -51.34 48.63 -10.69
CA GLN A 12 -50.41 47.71 -10.03
C GLN A 12 -50.28 46.41 -10.84
N SER A 13 -49.06 45.94 -11.06
CA SER A 13 -48.77 44.52 -11.22
C SER A 13 -47.83 44.13 -10.09
N THR A 14 -48.28 43.16 -9.30
CA THR A 14 -47.53 42.52 -8.22
C THR A 14 -46.37 41.76 -8.84
N VAL A 15 -45.14 42.12 -8.47
CA VAL A 15 -43.95 41.28 -8.71
C VAL A 15 -44.01 40.19 -7.65
N GLU A 16 -44.46 39.01 -8.04
CA GLU A 16 -44.20 37.79 -7.26
C GLU A 16 -42.69 37.54 -7.35
N ASN A 17 -42.00 37.67 -6.22
CA ASN A 17 -40.65 37.15 -6.06
C ASN A 17 -40.77 35.63 -6.19
N GLU A 18 -40.37 35.07 -7.32
CA GLU A 18 -40.10 33.64 -7.43
C GLU A 18 -38.90 33.31 -6.51
N GLU A 19 -39.21 32.85 -5.30
CA GLU A 19 -38.22 32.22 -4.42
C GLU A 19 -37.71 30.96 -5.11
N VAL A 20 -36.47 31.02 -5.62
CA VAL A 20 -35.77 29.86 -6.16
C VAL A 20 -35.70 28.79 -5.05
N PRO A 21 -36.26 27.58 -5.26
CA PRO A 21 -36.28 26.55 -4.23
C PRO A 21 -34.84 26.13 -3.92
N THR A 22 -34.42 26.36 -2.69
CA THR A 22 -33.14 25.88 -2.16
C THR A 22 -33.35 24.48 -1.58
N LYS A 23 -32.54 23.50 -2.00
CA LYS A 23 -32.62 22.12 -1.48
C LYS A 23 -31.45 21.88 -0.53
N THR A 24 -31.75 21.54 0.72
CA THR A 24 -30.74 21.09 1.67
C THR A 24 -30.32 19.66 1.32
N VAL A 25 -29.01 19.42 1.30
CA VAL A 25 -28.40 18.14 1.00
C VAL A 25 -27.58 17.69 2.19
N TRP A 26 -27.89 16.50 2.70
CA TRP A 26 -27.15 15.89 3.79
C TRP A 26 -26.10 14.92 3.25
N GLN A 27 -24.90 14.96 3.84
CA GLN A 27 -23.78 14.09 3.48
C GLN A 27 -23.08 13.56 4.74
N TRP A 28 -22.41 12.42 4.59
CA TRP A 28 -21.58 11.81 5.62
C TRP A 28 -20.17 11.52 5.09
N LYS A 29 -19.18 11.55 5.97
CA LYS A 29 -17.77 11.35 5.59
C LYS A 29 -17.41 9.85 5.60
N GLY A 30 -17.05 9.34 4.44
CA GLY A 30 -16.49 8.01 4.19
C GLY A 30 -15.21 7.73 4.96
N ASP A 31 -14.86 6.45 5.09
CA ASP A 31 -13.60 6.03 5.73
C ASP A 31 -12.38 6.41 4.88
N ASP A 32 -12.58 6.66 3.58
CA ASP A 32 -11.63 7.22 2.61
C ASP A 32 -11.54 8.75 2.67
N GLY A 33 -12.35 9.38 3.53
CA GLY A 33 -12.43 10.82 3.70
C GLY A 33 -13.32 11.56 2.69
N GLN A 34 -13.97 10.86 1.74
CA GLN A 34 -14.90 11.45 0.78
C GLN A 34 -16.26 11.75 1.42
N TRP A 35 -17.01 12.70 0.86
CA TRP A 35 -18.36 13.03 1.34
C TRP A 35 -19.42 12.34 0.48
N GLU A 36 -20.16 11.41 1.07
CA GLU A 36 -21.22 10.66 0.41
C GLU A 36 -22.59 11.23 0.76
N ARG A 37 -23.49 11.29 -0.22
CA ARG A 37 -24.84 11.82 -0.05
C ARG A 37 -25.74 10.80 0.65
N TYR A 38 -26.52 11.26 1.64
CA TYR A 38 -27.62 10.44 2.16
C TYR A 38 -28.72 10.26 1.11
N PRO A 39 -29.44 9.12 1.11
CA PRO A 39 -30.67 8.97 0.33
C PRO A 39 -31.64 10.11 0.63
N ASP A 40 -32.40 10.56 -0.38
CA ASP A 40 -33.27 11.74 -0.23
C ASP A 40 -34.32 11.58 0.89
N GLU A 41 -34.84 10.37 1.10
CA GLU A 41 -35.75 10.03 2.22
C GLU A 41 -35.11 10.33 3.59
N VAL A 42 -33.82 10.01 3.73
CA VAL A 42 -33.05 10.24 4.95
C VAL A 42 -32.71 11.71 5.10
N GLY A 43 -32.39 12.39 4.00
CA GLY A 43 -32.21 13.83 3.96
C GLY A 43 -33.44 14.56 4.49
N SER A 44 -34.63 14.23 4.02
CA SER A 44 -35.88 14.83 4.48
C SER A 44 -36.18 14.57 5.96
N MET A 45 -35.82 13.39 6.48
CA MET A 45 -35.93 13.10 7.92
C MET A 45 -34.97 13.94 8.76
N LEU A 46 -33.72 14.12 8.28
CA LEU A 46 -32.71 14.95 8.95
C LEU A 46 -33.10 16.43 8.92
N ASP A 47 -33.62 16.93 7.80
CA ASP A 47 -34.17 18.28 7.70
C ASP A 47 -35.31 18.49 8.69
N SER A 48 -36.29 17.57 8.71
CA SER A 48 -37.41 17.63 9.65
C SER A 48 -36.97 17.60 11.11
N ALA A 49 -35.96 16.77 11.44
CA ALA A 49 -35.40 16.69 12.78
C ALA A 49 -34.64 17.96 13.17
N SER A 50 -33.87 18.54 12.23
CA SER A 50 -33.14 19.79 12.42
C SER A 50 -34.09 20.98 12.61
N SER A 51 -35.11 21.11 11.75
CA SER A 51 -36.11 22.18 11.83
C SER A 51 -37.03 22.07 13.05
N SER A 52 -37.25 20.87 13.59
CA SER A 52 -38.01 20.65 14.82
C SER A 52 -37.16 20.78 16.10
N GLY A 53 -35.87 21.14 15.99
CA GLY A 53 -34.98 21.35 17.12
C GLY A 53 -34.59 20.06 17.86
N LYS A 54 -34.74 18.89 17.24
CA LYS A 54 -34.31 17.62 17.84
C LYS A 54 -32.78 17.56 17.88
N THR A 55 -32.24 17.06 18.99
CA THR A 55 -30.80 16.92 19.17
C THR A 55 -30.25 15.62 18.63
N SER A 56 -31.10 14.60 18.50
CA SER A 56 -30.74 13.32 17.90
C SER A 56 -31.89 12.69 17.12
N VAL A 57 -31.55 11.86 16.13
CA VAL A 57 -32.51 11.09 15.32
C VAL A 57 -31.95 9.70 15.03
N THR A 58 -32.82 8.68 15.05
CA THR A 58 -32.43 7.32 14.65
C THR A 58 -32.75 7.11 13.18
N LEU A 59 -31.73 6.83 12.38
CA LEU A 59 -31.84 6.51 10.96
C LEU A 59 -31.80 5.00 10.75
N THR A 60 -32.51 4.52 9.73
CA THR A 60 -32.37 3.15 9.23
C THR A 60 -31.79 3.21 7.83
N LEU A 61 -30.59 2.68 7.63
CA LEU A 61 -29.84 2.75 6.36
C LEU A 61 -29.54 1.34 5.82
N GLY A 62 -29.61 1.19 4.49
CA GLY A 62 -29.31 -0.06 3.80
C GLY A 62 -30.19 -1.23 4.27
N ALA A 63 -29.57 -2.40 4.51
CA ALA A 63 -30.22 -3.64 4.94
C ALA A 63 -30.83 -3.61 6.38
N GLY A 64 -31.50 -2.52 6.76
CA GLY A 64 -32.19 -2.39 8.05
C GLY A 64 -31.29 -2.01 9.24
N LYS A 65 -30.07 -1.51 9.01
CA LYS A 65 -29.15 -1.13 10.09
C LYS A 65 -29.55 0.21 10.68
N LYS A 66 -29.69 0.26 12.01
CA LYS A 66 -30.02 1.48 12.76
C LYS A 66 -28.75 2.27 13.11
N TYR A 67 -28.79 3.57 12.90
CA TYR A 67 -27.76 4.53 13.27
C TYR A 67 -28.37 5.66 14.07
N GLU A 68 -27.64 6.16 15.06
CA GLU A 68 -28.06 7.32 15.84
C GLU A 68 -27.30 8.54 15.34
N VAL A 69 -27.99 9.57 14.88
CA VAL A 69 -27.38 10.83 14.46
C VAL A 69 -27.54 11.84 15.58
N ASP A 70 -26.43 12.42 16.02
CA ASP A 70 -26.37 13.57 16.91
C ASP A 70 -26.24 14.83 16.04
N LEU A 71 -27.31 15.61 15.98
CA LEU A 71 -27.40 16.83 15.17
C LEU A 71 -26.67 18.01 15.80
N LYS A 72 -26.37 17.97 17.11
CA LYS A 72 -25.54 19.00 17.76
C LYS A 72 -24.07 18.80 17.45
N LYS A 73 -23.61 17.56 17.53
CA LYS A 73 -22.21 17.19 17.26
C LYS A 73 -21.93 16.95 15.78
N MET A 74 -22.97 16.95 14.94
CA MET A 74 -22.90 16.64 13.52
C MET A 74 -22.16 15.30 13.28
N VAL A 75 -22.59 14.27 14.01
CA VAL A 75 -22.04 12.91 13.87
C VAL A 75 -23.12 11.85 13.77
N GLN A 76 -22.87 10.85 12.94
CA GLN A 76 -23.59 9.58 12.92
C GLN A 76 -22.84 8.56 13.77
N ILE A 77 -23.56 7.85 14.64
CA ILE A 77 -23.04 6.87 15.59
C ILE A 77 -23.67 5.51 15.30
N ASN A 78 -22.84 4.48 15.18
CA ASN A 78 -23.34 3.11 15.18
C ASN A 78 -23.57 2.66 16.64
N PRO A 79 -24.80 2.35 17.06
CA PRO A 79 -25.10 2.03 18.45
C PRO A 79 -24.40 0.75 18.94
N THR A 80 -24.06 -0.17 18.02
CA THR A 80 -23.42 -1.46 18.30
C THR A 80 -21.90 -1.32 18.42
N THR A 81 -21.25 -0.65 17.47
CA THR A 81 -19.78 -0.55 17.43
C THR A 81 -19.23 0.71 18.10
N LYS A 82 -20.10 1.66 18.46
CA LYS A 82 -19.77 3.00 18.96
C LYS A 82 -18.93 3.86 18.00
N TYR A 83 -18.69 3.37 16.78
CA TYR A 83 -17.98 4.10 15.74
C TYR A 83 -18.78 5.34 15.32
N LYS A 84 -18.08 6.46 15.09
CA LYS A 84 -18.67 7.76 14.75
C LYS A 84 -18.15 8.25 13.41
N ARG A 85 -19.03 8.81 12.58
CA ARG A 85 -18.68 9.49 11.32
C ARG A 85 -19.20 10.93 11.34
N LYS A 86 -18.44 11.85 10.75
CA LYS A 86 -18.87 13.25 10.59
C LYS A 86 -19.98 13.34 9.55
N ILE A 87 -20.96 14.21 9.79
CA ILE A 87 -22.03 14.54 8.85
C ILE A 87 -22.05 16.05 8.59
N ARG A 88 -22.64 16.48 7.48
CA ARG A 88 -22.85 17.89 7.15
C ARG A 88 -24.14 18.09 6.35
N SER A 89 -24.72 19.27 6.47
CA SER A 89 -25.78 19.76 5.58
C SER A 89 -25.22 20.88 4.68
N GLN A 90 -25.62 20.91 3.41
CA GLN A 90 -25.28 21.96 2.45
C GLN A 90 -26.53 22.44 1.74
N ILE A 91 -26.70 23.75 1.61
CA ILE A 91 -27.79 24.34 0.83
C ILE A 91 -27.33 24.44 -0.62
N VAL A 92 -28.01 23.74 -1.53
CA VAL A 92 -27.69 23.75 -2.97
C VAL A 92 -28.81 24.47 -3.73
N LYS A 93 -28.43 25.37 -4.64
CA LYS A 93 -29.37 26.06 -5.56
C LYS A 93 -29.70 25.11 -6.72
N THR A 94 -30.97 25.02 -7.11
CA THR A 94 -31.49 23.95 -7.98
C THR A 94 -31.09 24.05 -9.47
N GLU A 95 -30.24 24.99 -9.87
CA GLU A 95 -29.70 25.06 -11.24
C GLU A 95 -28.36 24.34 -11.35
N SER A 96 -28.36 23.01 -11.54
CA SER A 96 -27.25 22.25 -12.16
C SER A 96 -27.53 20.74 -12.17
N LEU A 97 -28.56 20.33 -12.90
CA LEU A 97 -28.67 18.98 -13.43
C LEU A 97 -29.29 19.07 -14.83
N ASN A 98 -28.44 19.22 -15.85
CA ASN A 98 -28.55 18.63 -17.21
C ASN A 98 -27.37 19.07 -18.12
N GLU A 99 -26.55 18.09 -18.49
CA GLU A 99 -25.62 17.90 -19.63
C GLU A 99 -24.64 18.99 -20.16
N ALA A 100 -23.34 18.60 -20.09
CA ALA A 100 -22.24 18.70 -21.07
C ALA A 100 -21.91 20.01 -21.84
N GLY A 101 -20.66 20.48 -21.71
CA GLY A 101 -20.03 21.43 -22.64
C GLY A 101 -18.73 22.07 -22.11
N ASP A 102 -17.75 22.28 -22.98
CA ASP A 102 -16.34 22.61 -22.75
C ASP A 102 -15.98 24.03 -22.22
N VAL A 103 -14.69 24.17 -21.83
CA VAL A 103 -13.78 25.33 -21.67
C VAL A 103 -13.86 26.38 -20.52
N VAL A 104 -12.81 26.31 -19.66
CA VAL A 104 -11.75 27.32 -19.30
C VAL A 104 -12.02 28.56 -18.40
N ALA A 105 -11.12 28.65 -17.39
CA ALA A 105 -10.49 29.79 -16.68
C ALA A 105 -11.23 30.65 -15.62
N GLU A 106 -10.56 30.70 -14.45
CA GLU A 106 -10.28 31.85 -13.54
C GLU A 106 -11.48 32.64 -12.96
N ASN A 107 -11.52 33.12 -11.72
CA ASN A 107 -10.50 33.53 -10.76
C ASN A 107 -11.05 33.35 -9.32
N GLY A 108 -10.15 33.40 -8.34
CA GLY A 108 -10.45 33.13 -6.94
C GLY A 108 -11.29 34.19 -6.23
N ASP A 109 -11.82 33.79 -5.08
CA ASP A 109 -11.70 34.63 -3.88
C ASP A 109 -11.66 33.75 -2.63
N SER A 110 -10.79 34.17 -1.72
CA SER A 110 -10.48 33.54 -0.45
C SER A 110 -11.58 33.81 0.58
N VAL A 111 -12.03 32.78 1.30
CA VAL A 111 -12.77 32.99 2.55
C VAL A 111 -12.15 32.12 3.66
N GLN A 112 -11.64 32.83 4.66
CA GLN A 112 -11.06 32.33 5.89
C GLN A 112 -12.15 31.75 6.80
N VAL A 113 -11.92 30.56 7.38
CA VAL A 113 -12.58 30.15 8.63
C VAL A 113 -11.56 29.49 9.54
N LYS A 114 -11.52 30.00 10.77
CA LYS A 114 -10.62 29.70 11.88
C LYS A 114 -10.59 28.22 12.25
N GLU A 115 -9.39 27.69 12.45
CA GLU A 115 -9.13 26.48 13.21
C GLU A 115 -8.89 26.89 14.68
N GLU A 116 -9.65 26.30 15.60
CA GLU A 116 -9.34 26.33 17.04
C GLU A 116 -8.76 24.96 17.41
N GLU A 117 -7.49 24.95 17.81
CA GLU A 117 -6.82 23.82 18.45
C GLU A 117 -7.09 23.91 19.96
N GLU A 118 -7.63 22.84 20.56
CA GLU A 118 -7.63 22.66 22.02
C GLU A 118 -6.43 21.77 22.40
N GLU A 119 -5.49 22.36 23.14
CA GLU A 119 -4.45 21.66 23.91
C GLU A 119 -5.05 21.03 25.17
N GLU A 120 -4.60 19.83 25.55
CA GLU A 120 -4.86 19.26 26.86
C GLU A 120 -3.52 18.99 27.59
N GLU A 121 -3.33 19.72 28.70
CA GLU A 121 -2.23 19.59 29.66
C GLU A 121 -2.25 18.24 30.38
N THR A 122 -1.07 17.74 30.79
CA THR A 122 -0.91 17.22 32.17
C THR A 122 0.55 17.16 32.62
N ALA A 123 0.85 18.03 33.59
CA ALA A 123 1.64 17.86 34.81
C ALA A 123 3.12 17.40 34.77
N GLU A 124 4.00 18.33 35.17
CA GLU A 124 5.40 18.14 35.57
C GLU A 124 5.54 18.07 37.11
N GLN A 125 6.58 17.38 37.62
CA GLN A 125 7.58 17.81 38.64
C GLN A 125 8.19 16.63 39.45
N PRO A 126 9.37 16.78 40.12
CA PRO A 126 10.53 17.62 39.80
C PRO A 126 11.91 16.91 39.98
N ALA A 127 12.96 17.62 39.60
CA ALA A 127 14.38 17.26 39.62
C ALA A 127 15.06 17.30 41.01
N ALA A 128 16.17 16.55 41.15
CA ALA A 128 17.16 16.74 42.22
C ALA A 128 18.60 16.89 41.67
N LYS A 129 19.26 17.92 42.22
CA LYS A 129 20.54 18.58 41.96
C LYS A 129 21.85 17.73 41.95
N ARG A 130 22.73 18.14 41.01
CA ARG A 130 24.18 18.52 41.14
C ARG A 130 25.18 17.58 41.84
N ARG A 131 26.31 17.28 41.16
CA ARG A 131 27.62 17.93 41.43
C ARG A 131 28.72 17.58 40.40
N ARG A 132 29.62 18.54 40.25
CA ARG A 132 30.76 18.67 39.33
C ARG A 132 32.05 18.40 40.13
N GLY A 133 33.04 17.70 39.56
CA GLY A 133 34.36 17.48 40.16
C GLY A 133 35.44 17.17 39.12
N GLN A 134 36.28 18.16 38.85
CA GLN A 134 37.63 18.11 38.23
C GLN A 134 38.59 17.26 39.10
N SER A 135 39.77 16.74 38.72
CA SER A 135 40.62 16.72 37.51
C SER A 135 41.92 15.92 37.82
N LYS A 136 42.72 15.63 36.78
CA LYS A 136 44.18 15.30 36.74
C LYS A 136 44.59 13.86 37.12
N SER A 137 45.61 13.20 36.56
CA SER A 137 46.43 13.28 35.34
C SER A 137 47.57 12.25 35.55
N ALA A 138 47.88 11.37 34.59
CA ALA A 138 49.26 10.95 34.22
C ALA A 138 49.24 9.75 33.27
N ALA A 139 50.08 9.83 32.25
CA ALA A 139 50.24 8.91 31.13
C ALA A 139 51.02 7.64 31.48
N LYS A 140 50.73 6.52 30.79
CA LYS A 140 51.68 5.84 29.86
C LYS A 140 51.16 4.52 29.27
N THR A 141 51.38 4.41 27.96
CA THR A 141 51.73 3.23 27.15
C THR A 141 50.67 2.17 26.77
N LYS A 142 50.44 2.12 25.45
CA LYS A 142 50.09 1.00 24.56
C LYS A 142 50.19 -0.42 25.16
N GLU A 143 49.12 -1.21 25.06
CA GLU A 143 48.93 -2.30 24.07
C GLU A 143 47.57 -2.98 24.31
N MET A 144 46.91 -3.40 23.23
CA MET A 144 45.58 -4.01 23.24
C MET A 144 45.61 -5.43 23.81
N PRO A 145 44.74 -5.79 24.78
CA PRO A 145 44.46 -7.17 25.08
C PRO A 145 43.47 -7.75 24.06
N LYS A 146 43.81 -8.93 23.54
CA LYS A 146 42.86 -9.85 22.91
C LYS A 146 41.78 -10.20 23.94
N GLU A 147 40.52 -9.84 23.67
CA GLU A 147 39.39 -10.47 24.33
C GLU A 147 38.84 -11.59 23.44
N GLU A 148 39.01 -12.81 23.96
CA GLU A 148 38.29 -14.00 23.54
C GLU A 148 36.79 -13.70 23.52
N ILE A 149 36.18 -13.75 22.34
CA ILE A 149 34.71 -13.80 22.24
C ILE A 149 34.33 -15.21 22.71
N LYS A 150 33.99 -15.30 23.99
CA LYS A 150 33.18 -16.41 24.50
C LYS A 150 31.93 -16.47 23.64
N THR A 151 31.83 -17.50 22.81
CA THR A 151 30.57 -17.95 22.25
C THR A 151 29.68 -18.34 23.42
N GLU A 152 28.88 -17.39 23.90
CA GLU A 152 27.70 -17.72 24.67
C GLU A 152 26.81 -18.56 23.76
N GLU A 153 26.74 -19.86 24.01
CA GLU A 153 25.58 -20.65 23.61
C GLU A 153 24.35 -19.92 24.15
N VAL A 154 23.69 -19.16 23.29
CA VAL A 154 22.40 -18.56 23.61
C VAL A 154 21.40 -19.71 23.64
N VAL A 155 21.35 -20.41 24.77
CA VAL A 155 20.23 -21.28 25.13
C VAL A 155 19.01 -20.36 25.21
N ARG A 156 18.30 -20.22 24.10
CA ARG A 156 17.07 -19.44 24.03
C ARG A 156 15.99 -20.27 24.71
N THR A 157 15.71 -19.95 25.97
CA THR A 157 14.57 -20.51 26.68
C THR A 157 13.29 -20.08 25.99
N VAL A 158 12.71 -20.96 25.18
CA VAL A 158 11.42 -20.74 24.52
C VAL A 158 10.34 -20.93 25.59
N VAL A 159 9.67 -19.84 25.95
CA VAL A 159 8.47 -19.92 26.80
C VAL A 159 7.33 -20.47 25.92
N MET A 160 7.17 -21.79 25.92
CA MET A 160 6.05 -22.46 25.26
C MET A 160 4.77 -22.18 26.04
N LYS A 161 3.93 -21.31 25.49
CA LYS A 161 2.52 -21.22 25.88
C LYS A 161 1.74 -21.58 24.63
N GLY A 162 0.98 -22.68 24.65
CA GLY A 162 0.29 -23.24 23.47
C GLY A 162 1.12 -24.27 22.67
N LYS A 163 0.60 -24.71 21.52
CA LYS A 163 1.20 -25.76 20.68
C LYS A 163 2.37 -25.29 19.79
N ALA A 164 2.58 -23.98 19.66
CA ALA A 164 3.67 -23.38 18.89
C ALA A 164 4.19 -22.09 19.54
N PRO A 165 5.49 -21.76 19.40
CA PRO A 165 6.08 -20.58 20.00
C PRO A 165 5.67 -19.28 19.29
N VAL A 166 5.54 -18.20 20.07
CA VAL A 166 5.36 -16.84 19.54
C VAL A 166 6.66 -16.37 18.88
N ASP A 167 6.54 -15.75 17.70
CA ASP A 167 7.68 -15.24 16.92
C ASP A 167 8.61 -14.33 17.73
N PHE A 168 9.93 -14.49 17.54
CA PHE A 168 10.97 -13.77 18.28
C PHE A 168 11.07 -12.28 17.89
N GLU A 169 10.61 -11.90 16.69
CA GLU A 169 10.56 -10.51 16.23
C GLU A 169 9.43 -9.72 16.92
N CYS A 170 8.45 -10.44 17.49
CA CYS A 170 7.35 -9.88 18.28
C CYS A 170 7.75 -9.61 19.73
N LYS A 171 8.80 -8.80 19.94
CA LYS A 171 9.41 -8.45 21.24
C LYS A 171 8.39 -8.01 22.31
N ALA A 172 7.31 -7.35 21.90
CA ALA A 172 6.27 -6.86 22.81
C ALA A 172 5.37 -7.97 23.41
N LYS A 173 5.36 -9.17 22.82
CA LYS A 173 4.40 -10.24 23.13
C LYS A 173 5.04 -11.59 23.51
N LEU A 174 6.38 -11.69 23.48
CA LEU A 174 7.13 -12.79 24.09
C LEU A 174 6.70 -13.00 25.55
N GLY A 175 6.26 -14.22 25.88
CA GLY A 175 5.77 -14.60 27.22
C GLY A 175 4.36 -14.14 27.58
N LYS A 176 3.68 -13.34 26.73
CA LYS A 176 2.34 -12.77 27.01
C LYS A 176 1.23 -13.36 26.13
N ALA A 177 1.56 -13.94 24.98
CA ALA A 177 0.61 -14.52 24.02
C ALA A 177 0.95 -15.98 23.71
N HIS A 178 0.03 -16.69 23.05
CA HIS A 178 0.25 -18.01 22.48
C HIS A 178 -0.26 -18.05 21.04
N VAL A 179 0.34 -18.91 20.20
CA VAL A 179 -0.17 -19.18 18.85
C VAL A 179 -1.51 -19.93 18.99
N TYR A 180 -2.52 -19.45 18.27
CA TYR A 180 -3.84 -20.07 18.30
C TYR A 180 -3.81 -21.42 17.59
N SER A 181 -4.40 -22.43 18.21
CA SER A 181 -4.56 -23.77 17.66
C SER A 181 -5.98 -24.27 17.95
N GLU A 182 -6.61 -24.89 16.96
CA GLU A 182 -7.87 -25.61 17.12
C GLU A 182 -7.62 -27.09 16.82
N GLY A 183 -7.92 -27.99 17.75
CA GLY A 183 -7.58 -29.41 17.59
C GLY A 183 -6.07 -29.62 17.43
N ASN A 184 -5.64 -30.35 16.39
CA ASN A 184 -4.23 -30.54 16.02
C ASN A 184 -3.72 -29.55 14.96
N ASP A 185 -4.59 -28.65 14.50
CA ASP A 185 -4.27 -27.72 13.43
C ASP A 185 -3.71 -26.41 14.00
N VAL A 186 -2.52 -26.06 13.55
CA VAL A 186 -1.88 -24.76 13.79
C VAL A 186 -2.18 -23.90 12.56
N TYR A 187 -2.98 -22.86 12.75
CA TYR A 187 -3.52 -22.08 11.64
C TYR A 187 -2.46 -21.11 11.10
N ASP A 188 -2.15 -21.23 9.80
CA ASP A 188 -1.40 -20.25 9.04
C ASP A 188 -2.30 -19.05 8.65
N VAL A 189 -1.70 -17.87 8.55
CA VAL A 189 -2.24 -16.52 8.75
C VAL A 189 -3.20 -16.04 7.64
N MET A 190 -3.37 -16.80 6.56
CA MET A 190 -3.90 -16.29 5.29
C MET A 190 -5.37 -16.60 4.97
N LEU A 191 -6.10 -17.38 5.78
CA LEU A 191 -7.50 -17.74 5.47
C LEU A 191 -8.57 -16.86 6.13
N ASN A 192 -8.23 -15.66 6.62
CA ASN A 192 -9.14 -14.86 7.45
C ASN A 192 -9.58 -13.52 6.85
N GLN A 193 -9.91 -13.48 5.56
CA GLN A 193 -10.72 -12.38 5.03
C GLN A 193 -12.24 -12.64 5.10
N LEU A 194 -12.69 -13.86 5.41
CA LEU A 194 -14.11 -14.22 5.41
C LEU A 194 -14.80 -14.27 6.79
N PHE A 195 -14.06 -14.17 7.91
CA PHE A 195 -14.65 -14.28 9.25
C PHE A 195 -14.36 -13.06 10.14
N LYS A 196 -15.41 -12.27 10.42
CA LYS A 196 -15.41 -11.03 11.25
C LYS A 196 -15.26 -11.26 12.77
N LYS A 197 -14.43 -12.21 13.21
CA LYS A 197 -14.09 -12.39 14.63
C LYS A 197 -12.61 -12.73 14.78
N MET A 198 -11.74 -11.78 14.44
CA MET A 198 -10.29 -11.93 14.64
C MET A 198 -9.76 -11.04 15.78
N PRO A 199 -8.75 -11.52 16.52
CA PRO A 199 -8.03 -10.70 17.49
C PRO A 199 -7.22 -9.62 16.77
N SER A 200 -7.12 -8.42 17.36
CA SER A 200 -6.50 -7.23 16.76
C SER A 200 -5.07 -7.41 16.26
N PHE A 201 -4.34 -8.44 16.72
CA PHE A 201 -2.95 -8.72 16.35
C PHE A 201 -2.79 -9.30 14.94
N VAL A 202 -3.68 -10.20 14.51
CA VAL A 202 -3.65 -10.78 13.15
C VAL A 202 -3.99 -9.70 12.12
N LEU A 203 -4.95 -8.83 12.46
CA LEU A 203 -5.31 -7.68 11.64
C LEU A 203 -4.12 -6.73 11.45
N PHE A 204 -3.33 -6.48 12.50
CA PHE A 204 -2.15 -5.61 12.42
C PHE A 204 -1.04 -6.19 11.53
N CYS A 205 -0.76 -7.49 11.62
CA CYS A 205 0.24 -8.16 10.78
C CYS A 205 -0.14 -8.11 9.29
N VAL A 206 -1.41 -8.41 8.98
CA VAL A 206 -1.96 -8.33 7.61
C VAL A 206 -1.90 -6.89 7.08
N PHE A 207 -2.24 -5.92 7.92
CA PHE A 207 -2.19 -4.50 7.55
C PHE A 207 -0.75 -4.01 7.29
N TRP A 208 0.20 -4.41 8.12
CA TRP A 208 1.61 -4.06 7.93
C TRP A 208 2.20 -4.67 6.65
N LEU A 209 1.92 -5.96 6.40
CA LEU A 209 2.35 -6.64 5.17
C LEU A 209 1.83 -5.92 3.92
N PHE A 210 0.53 -5.57 3.92
CA PHE A 210 -0.08 -4.83 2.82
C PHE A 210 0.65 -3.50 2.59
N PHE A 211 0.87 -2.73 3.65
CA PHE A 211 1.57 -1.44 3.57
C PHE A 211 2.99 -1.57 3.04
N VAL A 212 3.75 -2.59 3.47
CA VAL A 212 5.12 -2.84 3.00
C VAL A 212 5.13 -3.16 1.51
N ILE A 213 4.25 -4.07 1.05
CA ILE A 213 4.19 -4.47 -0.36
C ILE A 213 3.70 -3.32 -1.26
N GLU A 214 2.68 -2.58 -0.83
CA GLU A 214 2.19 -1.41 -1.56
C GLU A 214 3.27 -0.34 -1.65
N ARG A 215 3.95 -0.03 -0.54
CA ARG A 215 5.09 0.90 -0.55
C ARG A 215 6.21 0.40 -1.46
N TYR A 216 6.49 -0.90 -1.48
CA TYR A 216 7.50 -1.47 -2.37
C TYR A 216 7.10 -1.27 -3.85
N LEU A 217 5.83 -1.53 -4.19
CA LEU A 217 5.30 -1.30 -5.53
C LEU A 217 5.47 0.16 -5.97
N GLN A 218 5.01 1.11 -5.14
CA GLN A 218 5.00 2.53 -5.49
C GLN A 218 6.40 3.14 -5.51
N SER A 219 7.22 2.85 -4.50
CA SER A 219 8.57 3.43 -4.40
C SER A 219 9.52 2.93 -5.49
N THR A 220 9.26 1.78 -6.08
CA THR A 220 10.06 1.20 -7.17
C THR A 220 9.41 1.31 -8.54
N HIS A 221 8.38 2.14 -8.67
CA HIS A 221 7.88 2.56 -9.98
C HIS A 221 8.92 3.46 -10.64
N ALA A 222 9.55 2.96 -11.70
CA ALA A 222 10.58 3.66 -12.43
C ALA A 222 10.08 5.00 -13.03
N PRO A 223 10.82 6.10 -12.88
CA PRO A 223 10.41 7.41 -13.38
C PRO A 223 10.35 7.50 -14.92
N THR A 224 11.02 6.58 -15.64
CA THR A 224 10.96 6.53 -17.11
C THR A 224 9.71 5.80 -17.64
N HIS A 225 8.94 5.14 -16.76
CA HIS A 225 7.68 4.46 -17.12
C HIS A 225 6.50 5.33 -16.69
N SER A 226 6.38 6.52 -17.29
CA SER A 226 5.40 7.55 -16.90
C SER A 226 4.08 7.49 -17.67
N ASP A 227 3.94 6.54 -18.59
CA ASP A 227 2.76 6.31 -19.41
C ASP A 227 1.58 5.72 -18.62
N TYR A 228 1.85 5.13 -17.45
CA TYR A 228 0.83 4.62 -16.53
C TYR A 228 1.23 4.77 -15.06
N THR A 229 0.23 4.71 -14.18
CA THR A 229 0.39 4.46 -12.75
C THR A 229 -0.17 3.09 -12.37
N MET A 230 0.22 2.57 -11.22
CA MET A 230 -0.27 1.28 -10.72
C MET A 230 -1.02 1.46 -9.39
N LYS A 231 -2.18 0.82 -9.28
CA LYS A 231 -2.96 0.74 -8.03
C LYS A 231 -3.09 -0.73 -7.61
N VAL A 232 -2.79 -1.02 -6.35
CA VAL A 232 -3.05 -2.35 -5.78
C VAL A 232 -4.56 -2.51 -5.59
N LEU A 233 -5.13 -3.55 -6.20
CA LEU A 233 -6.51 -3.96 -5.93
C LEU A 233 -6.54 -4.99 -4.80
N ASP A 234 -5.70 -6.03 -4.91
CA ASP A 234 -5.64 -7.11 -3.93
C ASP A 234 -4.23 -7.68 -3.83
N ILE A 235 -3.93 -8.28 -2.68
CA ILE A 235 -2.70 -9.02 -2.43
C ILE A 235 -3.09 -10.39 -1.89
N PHE A 236 -2.59 -11.44 -2.54
CA PHE A 236 -2.76 -12.83 -2.14
C PHE A 236 -1.41 -13.36 -1.67
N SER A 237 -1.37 -14.07 -0.55
CA SER A 237 -0.20 -14.93 -0.28
C SER A 237 -0.26 -16.16 -1.13
N VAL A 238 0.92 -16.57 -1.58
CA VAL A 238 1.12 -17.77 -2.36
C VAL A 238 1.96 -18.71 -1.53
N ASP A 239 1.41 -19.89 -1.25
CA ASP A 239 2.17 -21.01 -0.71
C ASP A 239 1.85 -22.23 -1.55
N ARG A 240 2.78 -22.56 -2.45
CA ARG A 240 2.62 -23.67 -3.39
C ARG A 240 3.23 -24.92 -2.78
N GLY A 241 2.46 -26.00 -2.73
CA GLY A 241 2.91 -27.28 -2.19
C GLY A 241 4.25 -27.74 -2.77
N GLY A 242 5.18 -28.10 -1.87
CA GLY A 242 6.54 -28.54 -2.19
C GLY A 242 7.52 -27.44 -2.58
N GLU A 243 7.09 -26.18 -2.77
CA GLU A 243 8.03 -25.10 -3.09
C GLU A 243 8.87 -24.70 -1.87
N SER A 244 8.27 -24.71 -0.67
CA SER A 244 8.98 -24.48 0.60
C SER A 244 10.12 -25.48 0.82
N ASP A 245 9.84 -26.76 0.55
CA ASP A 245 10.75 -27.86 0.91
C ASP A 245 11.90 -27.98 -0.10
N ASN A 246 11.63 -27.64 -1.36
CA ASN A 246 12.64 -27.61 -2.43
C ASN A 246 13.44 -26.31 -2.48
N PHE A 247 13.02 -25.27 -1.73
CA PHE A 247 13.69 -23.97 -1.78
C PHE A 247 15.10 -24.05 -1.22
N LEU A 248 16.09 -23.51 -1.94
CA LEU A 248 17.49 -23.47 -1.53
C LEU A 248 17.73 -22.39 -0.45
N SER A 249 17.09 -22.55 0.70
CA SER A 249 17.11 -21.59 1.82
C SER A 249 18.49 -21.40 2.47
N HIS A 250 19.42 -22.31 2.21
CA HIS A 250 20.81 -22.24 2.69
C HIS A 250 21.65 -21.21 1.92
N LEU A 251 21.24 -20.82 0.72
CA LEU A 251 21.91 -19.76 -0.03
C LEU A 251 21.60 -18.40 0.61
N HIS A 252 22.64 -17.57 0.74
CA HIS A 252 22.51 -16.19 1.20
C HIS A 252 21.89 -15.30 0.12
N ASN A 253 21.77 -14.00 0.42
CA ASN A 253 21.24 -13.00 -0.51
C ASN A 253 19.81 -13.34 -0.99
N ARG A 254 18.95 -13.70 -0.03
CA ARG A 254 17.52 -13.93 -0.28
C ARG A 254 16.83 -12.59 -0.43
N THR A 255 16.34 -12.32 -1.64
CA THR A 255 15.74 -11.03 -1.98
C THR A 255 14.33 -11.25 -2.51
N LEU A 256 13.38 -10.43 -2.09
CA LEU A 256 12.01 -10.43 -2.59
C LEU A 256 11.97 -9.59 -3.87
N LEU A 257 11.74 -10.24 -5.02
CA LEU A 257 11.84 -9.61 -6.33
C LEU A 257 10.56 -9.77 -7.16
N TRP A 258 10.35 -8.82 -8.07
CA TRP A 258 9.19 -8.77 -8.95
C TRP A 258 9.34 -9.68 -10.17
N HIS A 259 8.24 -10.30 -10.55
CA HIS A 259 8.06 -11.01 -11.82
C HIS A 259 6.71 -10.62 -12.42
N GLY A 260 6.71 -10.23 -13.70
CA GLY A 260 5.50 -9.92 -14.45
C GLY A 260 5.32 -10.86 -15.64
N SER A 261 4.07 -11.15 -15.97
CA SER A 261 3.72 -12.02 -17.10
C SER A 261 2.32 -11.73 -17.61
N ARG A 262 2.05 -12.11 -18.86
CA ARG A 262 0.73 -12.00 -19.48
C ARG A 262 -0.31 -12.79 -18.69
N LEU A 263 -1.56 -12.29 -18.67
CA LEU A 263 -2.68 -12.93 -17.96
C LEU A 263 -2.85 -14.42 -18.31
N SER A 264 -2.62 -14.80 -19.57
CA SER A 264 -2.71 -16.19 -20.07
C SER A 264 -1.75 -17.17 -19.38
N ASN A 265 -0.64 -16.68 -18.81
CA ASN A 265 0.43 -17.52 -18.29
C ASN A 265 0.25 -17.91 -16.81
N TRP A 266 -0.59 -17.19 -16.07
CA TRP A 266 -0.68 -17.32 -14.61
C TRP A 266 -1.21 -18.67 -14.13
N VAL A 267 -2.14 -19.28 -14.87
CA VAL A 267 -2.60 -20.65 -14.56
C VAL A 267 -1.42 -21.63 -14.63
N GLY A 268 -0.54 -21.47 -15.62
CA GLY A 268 0.68 -22.27 -15.74
C GLY A 268 1.67 -22.00 -14.62
N ILE A 269 1.95 -20.73 -14.33
CA ILE A 269 2.90 -20.31 -13.27
C ILE A 269 2.43 -20.81 -11.89
N LEU A 270 1.16 -20.62 -11.54
CA LEU A 270 0.64 -21.02 -10.23
C LEU A 270 0.53 -22.53 -10.08
N SER A 271 0.17 -23.26 -11.14
CA SER A 271 0.06 -24.73 -11.08
C SER A 271 1.40 -25.43 -11.08
N LYS A 272 2.39 -24.90 -11.82
CA LYS A 272 3.63 -25.62 -12.14
C LYS A 272 4.91 -24.92 -11.66
N GLY A 273 4.79 -23.75 -11.04
CA GLY A 273 5.91 -22.89 -10.65
C GLY A 273 6.51 -22.12 -11.83
N LEU A 274 7.39 -21.17 -11.51
CA LEU A 274 8.25 -20.51 -12.50
C LEU A 274 9.23 -21.53 -13.09
N ARG A 275 9.42 -21.46 -14.41
CA ARG A 275 10.24 -22.43 -15.15
C ARG A 275 11.28 -21.71 -15.97
N VAL A 276 12.44 -22.35 -16.08
CA VAL A 276 13.43 -21.97 -17.08
C VAL A 276 12.82 -22.20 -18.46
N ALA A 277 13.04 -21.24 -19.36
CA ALA A 277 12.59 -21.35 -20.73
C ALA A 277 13.13 -22.64 -21.37
N PRO A 278 12.30 -23.40 -22.10
CA PRO A 278 12.73 -24.68 -22.63
C PRO A 278 13.71 -24.49 -23.81
N PRO A 279 14.51 -25.50 -24.17
CA PRO A 279 15.54 -25.40 -25.20
C PRO A 279 15.01 -24.96 -26.58
N GLU A 280 13.76 -25.29 -26.91
CA GLU A 280 13.07 -24.95 -28.15
C GLU A 280 12.58 -23.49 -28.23
N ALA A 281 12.51 -22.77 -27.10
CA ALA A 281 12.09 -21.38 -27.10
C ALA A 281 13.12 -20.50 -27.85
N PRO A 282 12.69 -19.56 -28.71
CA PRO A 282 13.57 -18.62 -29.39
C PRO A 282 14.49 -17.90 -28.40
N VAL A 283 15.77 -17.74 -28.74
CA VAL A 283 16.75 -17.05 -27.87
C VAL A 283 16.46 -15.53 -27.78
N THR A 284 15.70 -15.00 -28.75
CA THR A 284 15.28 -13.60 -28.80
C THR A 284 14.45 -13.23 -27.56
N GLY A 285 15.02 -12.40 -26.69
CA GLY A 285 14.39 -11.96 -25.44
C GLY A 285 15.08 -12.44 -24.15
N TYR A 286 16.11 -13.29 -24.24
CA TYR A 286 16.88 -13.78 -23.08
C TYR A 286 18.28 -13.16 -23.04
N MET A 287 18.37 -11.89 -22.64
CA MET A 287 19.64 -11.13 -22.63
C MET A 287 20.75 -11.78 -21.78
N PHE A 288 20.40 -12.63 -20.81
CA PHE A 288 21.31 -13.32 -19.91
C PHE A 288 21.13 -14.84 -19.92
N GLY A 289 20.77 -15.38 -21.09
CA GLY A 289 20.53 -16.81 -21.27
C GLY A 289 19.20 -17.30 -20.69
N LYS A 290 18.94 -18.59 -20.84
CA LYS A 290 17.66 -19.20 -20.44
C LYS A 290 17.62 -19.40 -18.92
N GLY A 291 16.89 -18.52 -18.23
CA GLY A 291 16.69 -18.56 -16.79
C GLY A 291 15.32 -17.99 -16.39
N ILE A 292 15.11 -17.82 -15.09
CA ILE A 292 13.94 -17.16 -14.53
C ILE A 292 14.34 -15.73 -14.19
N TYR A 293 13.67 -14.76 -14.83
CA TYR A 293 14.00 -13.35 -14.75
C TYR A 293 13.15 -12.63 -13.71
N PHE A 294 13.81 -11.77 -12.95
CA PHE A 294 13.22 -10.91 -11.93
C PHE A 294 13.78 -9.50 -12.01
N ALA A 295 13.04 -8.53 -11.46
CA ALA A 295 13.50 -7.15 -11.29
C ALA A 295 13.27 -6.67 -9.85
N ASP A 296 14.11 -5.73 -9.42
CA ASP A 296 13.93 -5.00 -8.17
C ASP A 296 13.02 -3.76 -8.34
N MET A 297 12.83 -3.32 -9.60
CA MET A 297 11.91 -2.25 -9.99
C MET A 297 10.55 -2.81 -10.43
N SER A 298 9.47 -2.36 -9.77
CA SER A 298 8.11 -2.87 -10.00
C SER A 298 7.64 -2.67 -11.44
N SER A 299 7.74 -1.45 -11.98
CA SER A 299 7.23 -1.13 -13.31
C SER A 299 8.03 -1.79 -14.44
N LYS A 300 9.29 -2.16 -14.21
CA LYS A 300 10.05 -2.99 -15.16
C LYS A 300 9.41 -4.35 -15.34
N SER A 301 9.04 -5.01 -14.24
CA SER A 301 8.27 -6.26 -14.30
C SER A 301 6.85 -6.03 -14.83
N ALA A 302 6.21 -4.93 -14.46
CA ALA A 302 4.85 -4.61 -14.88
C ALA A 302 4.69 -4.45 -16.40
N ASN A 303 5.72 -3.97 -17.11
CA ASN A 303 5.73 -3.92 -18.57
C ASN A 303 5.58 -5.30 -19.22
N TYR A 304 5.99 -6.39 -18.55
CA TYR A 304 5.80 -7.77 -19.02
C TYR A 304 4.38 -8.32 -18.79
N CYS A 305 3.49 -7.57 -18.14
CA CYS A 305 2.08 -7.92 -18.01
C CYS A 305 1.30 -7.67 -19.31
N PHE A 306 1.81 -6.81 -20.21
CA PHE A 306 1.13 -6.38 -21.44
C PHE A 306 -0.31 -5.86 -21.19
N ALA A 307 -0.52 -5.15 -20.08
CA ALA A 307 -1.76 -4.43 -19.83
C ALA A 307 -1.91 -3.28 -20.85
N ASN A 308 -3.15 -2.81 -21.03
CA ASN A 308 -3.49 -1.67 -21.90
C ASN A 308 -4.79 -1.01 -21.42
N GLN A 309 -5.23 0.06 -22.08
CA GLN A 309 -6.44 0.79 -21.69
C GLN A 309 -7.71 -0.09 -21.62
N SER A 310 -7.88 -1.01 -22.58
CA SER A 310 -9.04 -1.93 -22.61
C SER A 310 -8.91 -3.08 -21.60
N HIS A 311 -7.67 -3.54 -21.35
CA HIS A 311 -7.34 -4.61 -20.42
C HIS A 311 -6.34 -4.11 -19.38
N HIS A 312 -6.86 -3.29 -18.47
CA HIS A 312 -6.07 -2.49 -17.54
C HIS A 312 -5.87 -3.15 -16.17
N VAL A 313 -6.14 -4.46 -16.06
CA VAL A 313 -5.87 -5.25 -14.86
C VAL A 313 -4.87 -6.34 -15.19
N GLY A 314 -3.82 -6.43 -14.38
CA GLY A 314 -2.78 -7.45 -14.49
C GLY A 314 -2.41 -8.04 -13.14
N LEU A 315 -1.49 -8.99 -13.18
CA LEU A 315 -0.96 -9.65 -11.99
C LEU A 315 0.55 -9.41 -11.91
N LEU A 316 1.06 -9.17 -10.71
CA LEU A 316 2.49 -9.12 -10.41
C LEU A 316 2.82 -10.10 -9.30
N LEU A 317 3.91 -10.83 -9.45
CA LEU A 317 4.36 -11.81 -8.48
C LEU A 317 5.60 -11.30 -7.75
N LEU A 318 5.57 -11.40 -6.42
CA LEU A 318 6.73 -11.30 -5.56
C LEU A 318 7.18 -12.71 -5.16
N SER A 319 8.41 -13.03 -5.51
CA SER A 319 9.06 -14.28 -5.13
C SER A 319 10.27 -13.99 -4.25
N GLU A 320 10.46 -14.81 -3.23
CA GLU A 320 11.72 -14.89 -2.52
C GLU A 320 12.72 -15.61 -3.43
N VAL A 321 13.81 -14.94 -3.80
CA VAL A 321 14.82 -15.44 -4.72
C VAL A 321 16.14 -15.57 -3.97
N ALA A 322 16.65 -16.80 -3.90
CA ALA A 322 17.93 -17.14 -3.31
C ALA A 322 19.05 -16.89 -4.33
N LEU A 323 19.56 -15.64 -4.36
CA LEU A 323 20.52 -15.21 -5.37
C LEU A 323 21.93 -15.77 -5.12
N GLY A 324 22.29 -16.05 -3.86
CA GLY A 324 23.67 -16.36 -3.47
C GLY A 324 24.65 -15.29 -3.97
N ASP A 325 25.83 -15.74 -4.37
CA ASP A 325 26.80 -14.89 -5.07
C ASP A 325 26.42 -14.71 -6.54
N SER A 326 26.07 -13.49 -6.94
CA SER A 326 25.73 -13.15 -8.31
C SER A 326 26.97 -12.91 -9.18
N ASN A 327 26.90 -13.33 -10.45
CA ASN A 327 27.76 -12.90 -11.54
C ASN A 327 27.22 -11.57 -12.09
N GLU A 328 27.94 -10.47 -11.88
CA GLU A 328 27.50 -9.15 -12.29
C GLU A 328 27.96 -8.85 -13.72
N LEU A 329 27.02 -8.48 -14.59
CA LEU A 329 27.27 -8.24 -16.01
C LEU A 329 26.75 -6.85 -16.42
N LEU A 330 27.55 -6.14 -17.22
CA LEU A 330 27.20 -4.83 -17.78
C LEU A 330 26.46 -4.95 -19.12
N ASP A 331 26.84 -5.95 -19.90
CA ASP A 331 26.34 -6.21 -21.25
C ASP A 331 25.58 -7.53 -21.31
N ALA A 332 24.68 -7.64 -22.27
CA ALA A 332 23.96 -8.89 -22.54
C ALA A 332 24.95 -10.01 -22.88
N ASP A 333 24.74 -11.17 -22.26
CA ASP A 333 25.50 -12.39 -22.50
C ASP A 333 24.53 -13.58 -22.55
N TYR A 334 24.27 -14.07 -23.76
CA TYR A 334 23.38 -15.21 -23.99
C TYR A 334 23.88 -16.51 -23.34
N GLU A 335 25.17 -16.58 -23.02
CA GLU A 335 25.81 -17.70 -22.34
C GLU A 335 25.95 -17.49 -20.83
N ALA A 336 25.35 -16.44 -20.25
CA ALA A 336 25.44 -16.13 -18.82
C ALA A 336 24.89 -17.23 -17.87
N HIS A 337 24.14 -18.19 -18.42
CA HIS A 337 23.74 -19.42 -17.71
C HIS A 337 24.93 -20.31 -17.35
N LYS A 338 26.07 -20.16 -18.02
CA LYS A 338 27.36 -20.77 -17.68
C LYS A 338 28.03 -19.97 -16.58
N LEU A 339 27.48 -20.09 -15.38
CA LEU A 339 27.95 -19.36 -14.21
C LEU A 339 29.42 -19.68 -13.89
N PRO A 340 30.25 -18.67 -13.57
CA PRO A 340 31.59 -18.89 -13.02
C PRO A 340 31.56 -19.71 -11.74
N ALA A 341 32.67 -20.38 -11.41
CA ALA A 341 32.76 -21.17 -10.18
C ALA A 341 32.43 -20.34 -8.94
N GLY A 342 31.53 -20.87 -8.09
CA GLY A 342 31.05 -20.21 -6.88
C GLY A 342 29.95 -19.17 -7.09
N LYS A 343 29.51 -18.92 -8.34
CA LYS A 343 28.34 -18.07 -8.62
C LYS A 343 27.06 -18.89 -8.74
N HIS A 344 25.94 -18.28 -8.36
CA HIS A 344 24.64 -18.95 -8.25
C HIS A 344 23.54 -18.28 -9.07
N SER A 345 23.73 -17.02 -9.45
CA SER A 345 22.78 -16.22 -10.23
C SER A 345 23.52 -15.22 -11.09
N THR A 346 22.83 -14.63 -12.06
CA THR A 346 23.35 -13.51 -12.86
C THR A 346 22.61 -12.23 -12.47
N LYS A 347 23.34 -11.13 -12.37
CA LYS A 347 22.79 -9.79 -12.12
C LYS A 347 23.20 -8.86 -13.25
N GLY A 348 22.24 -8.51 -14.10
CA GLY A 348 22.40 -7.45 -15.08
C GLY A 348 22.41 -6.10 -14.36
N LEU A 349 23.50 -5.35 -14.46
CA LEU A 349 23.69 -4.10 -13.75
C LEU A 349 23.01 -2.94 -14.48
N GLY A 350 21.97 -2.38 -13.85
CA GLY A 350 21.30 -1.17 -14.32
C GLY A 350 21.96 0.10 -13.83
N VAL A 351 21.86 1.19 -14.59
CA VAL A 351 22.29 2.54 -14.16
C VAL A 351 21.41 3.12 -13.06
N THR A 352 20.23 2.53 -12.83
CA THR A 352 19.27 2.90 -11.79
C THR A 352 18.83 1.66 -11.02
N GLY A 353 18.77 1.74 -9.70
CA GLY A 353 18.27 0.67 -8.83
C GLY A 353 17.76 1.25 -7.51
N PRO A 354 17.05 0.47 -6.68
CA PRO A 354 16.57 0.96 -5.38
C PRO A 354 17.72 1.40 -4.47
N ASP A 355 17.52 2.44 -3.65
CA ASP A 355 18.50 2.88 -2.67
C ASP A 355 18.72 1.78 -1.59
N PRO A 356 19.93 1.20 -1.48
CA PRO A 356 20.20 0.15 -0.50
C PRO A 356 19.92 0.55 0.95
N LYS A 357 19.94 1.86 1.26
CA LYS A 357 19.67 2.38 2.61
C LYS A 357 18.22 2.20 3.04
N ASN A 358 17.30 2.08 2.08
CA ASN A 358 15.88 1.93 2.36
C ASN A 358 15.45 0.46 2.42
N ALA A 359 16.36 -0.48 2.20
CA ALA A 359 16.06 -1.90 2.24
C ALA A 359 15.47 -2.30 3.59
N VAL A 360 14.37 -3.05 3.54
CA VAL A 360 13.74 -3.63 4.73
C VAL A 360 13.82 -5.15 4.66
N THR A 361 13.56 -5.83 5.77
CA THR A 361 13.51 -7.30 5.80
C THR A 361 12.07 -7.75 6.01
N LEU A 362 11.64 -8.75 5.24
CA LEU A 362 10.32 -9.38 5.37
C LEU A 362 10.51 -10.89 5.33
N ASN A 363 10.17 -11.59 6.44
CA ASN A 363 10.33 -13.04 6.58
C ASN A 363 11.76 -13.54 6.27
N GLY A 364 12.78 -12.76 6.64
CA GLY A 364 14.19 -13.10 6.41
C GLY A 364 14.70 -12.86 4.99
N ALA A 365 13.88 -12.30 4.09
CA ALA A 365 14.28 -11.85 2.77
C ALA A 365 14.41 -10.32 2.73
N THR A 366 15.39 -9.82 1.98
CA THR A 366 15.58 -8.38 1.72
C THR A 366 14.51 -7.87 0.74
N VAL A 367 13.87 -6.76 1.06
CA VAL A 367 12.94 -6.03 0.20
C VAL A 367 13.62 -4.72 -0.21
N PRO A 368 14.09 -4.60 -1.47
CA PRO A 368 14.87 -3.45 -1.91
C PRO A 368 13.94 -2.26 -2.22
N MET A 369 13.54 -1.53 -1.19
CA MET A 369 12.65 -0.37 -1.31
C MET A 369 13.29 0.77 -2.11
N GLY A 370 12.47 1.49 -2.87
CA GLY A 370 12.91 2.69 -3.55
C GLY A 370 13.09 3.90 -2.61
N PRO A 371 13.26 5.11 -3.17
CA PRO A 371 13.21 5.43 -4.61
C PRO A 371 14.39 4.86 -5.40
N GLY A 372 14.26 4.82 -6.72
CA GLY A 372 15.36 4.49 -7.62
C GLY A 372 16.44 5.58 -7.61
N VAL A 373 17.69 5.19 -7.39
CA VAL A 373 18.88 6.06 -7.39
C VAL A 373 19.88 5.59 -8.44
N LYS A 374 20.81 6.47 -8.83
CA LYS A 374 21.91 6.10 -9.72
C LYS A 374 22.85 5.13 -9.01
N THR A 375 23.16 4.02 -9.66
CA THR A 375 24.02 2.96 -9.10
C THR A 375 25.51 3.25 -9.24
N GLY A 376 25.87 4.29 -10.01
CA GLY A 376 27.27 4.56 -10.38
C GLY A 376 27.80 3.65 -11.50
N VAL A 377 26.97 2.73 -12.00
CA VAL A 377 27.29 1.89 -13.16
C VAL A 377 27.27 2.74 -14.42
N SER A 378 28.32 2.64 -15.22
CA SER A 378 28.37 3.22 -16.57
C SER A 378 29.08 2.26 -17.50
N ASN A 379 28.50 1.98 -18.67
CA ASN A 379 29.19 1.28 -19.73
C ASN A 379 29.76 2.30 -20.72
N SER A 380 31.08 2.41 -20.81
CA SER A 380 31.75 3.35 -21.73
C SER A 380 31.69 2.91 -23.19
N ASN A 381 31.39 1.64 -23.46
CA ASN A 381 31.58 1.00 -24.76
C ASN A 381 30.28 0.46 -25.39
N GLY A 382 29.11 0.74 -24.82
CA GLY A 382 27.86 0.15 -25.29
C GLY A 382 26.59 0.67 -24.63
N TYR A 383 25.48 -0.02 -24.90
CA TYR A 383 24.19 0.26 -24.27
C TYR A 383 24.22 -0.19 -22.81
N SER A 384 23.78 0.66 -21.89
CA SER A 384 23.63 0.29 -20.47
C SER A 384 22.18 -0.07 -20.16
N LEU A 385 21.96 -1.10 -19.33
CA LEU A 385 20.63 -1.38 -18.79
C LEU A 385 20.14 -0.19 -17.96
N LEU A 386 18.87 0.19 -18.11
CA LEU A 386 18.28 1.27 -17.31
C LEU A 386 18.09 0.86 -15.85
N TYR A 387 17.72 -0.39 -15.63
CA TYR A 387 17.38 -0.98 -14.32
C TYR A 387 17.96 -2.38 -14.19
N ASN A 388 18.24 -2.81 -12.96
CA ASN A 388 18.79 -4.14 -12.68
C ASN A 388 17.87 -5.27 -13.18
N GLU A 389 18.48 -6.43 -13.44
CA GLU A 389 17.79 -7.72 -13.65
C GLU A 389 18.50 -8.81 -12.88
N PHE A 390 17.74 -9.74 -12.33
CA PHE A 390 18.24 -10.87 -11.58
C PHE A 390 17.74 -12.14 -12.24
N ILE A 391 18.68 -13.04 -12.54
CA ILE A 391 18.41 -14.26 -13.27
C ILE A 391 18.93 -15.44 -12.46
N VAL A 392 18.04 -16.40 -12.19
CA VAL A 392 18.39 -17.69 -11.61
C VAL A 392 18.13 -18.79 -12.63
N TYR A 393 18.99 -19.81 -12.61
CA TYR A 393 18.96 -20.91 -13.58
C TYR A 393 18.43 -22.22 -12.99
N ASN A 394 18.16 -22.24 -11.68
CA ASN A 394 17.53 -23.35 -10.99
C ASN A 394 16.21 -22.89 -10.35
N PRO A 395 15.04 -23.48 -10.69
CA PRO A 395 13.76 -23.16 -10.06
C PRO A 395 13.74 -23.30 -8.54
N ALA A 396 14.59 -24.16 -7.96
CA ALA A 396 14.74 -24.33 -6.51
C ALA A 396 15.29 -23.05 -5.81
N GLN A 397 15.86 -22.10 -6.56
CA GLN A 397 16.24 -20.78 -6.03
C GLN A 397 15.07 -19.81 -5.91
N THR A 398 13.85 -20.22 -6.29
CA THR A 398 12.66 -19.35 -6.28
C THR A 398 11.60 -19.93 -5.36
N ARG A 399 10.98 -19.05 -4.57
CA ARG A 399 9.78 -19.36 -3.79
C ARG A 399 8.76 -18.24 -3.95
N MET A 400 7.64 -18.51 -4.61
CA MET A 400 6.52 -17.59 -4.70
C MET A 400 5.99 -17.22 -3.30
N ARG A 401 5.77 -15.93 -3.04
CA ARG A 401 5.29 -15.46 -1.72
C ARG A 401 4.02 -14.64 -1.82
N TYR A 402 3.93 -13.70 -2.77
CA TYR A 402 2.76 -12.83 -2.89
C TYR A 402 2.39 -12.60 -4.35
N LEU A 403 1.10 -12.65 -4.65
CA LEU A 403 0.54 -12.31 -5.94
C LEU A 403 -0.33 -11.06 -5.78
N LEU A 404 -0.03 -10.02 -6.54
CA LEU A 404 -0.74 -8.76 -6.49
C LEU A 404 -1.65 -8.65 -7.71
N ARG A 405 -2.92 -8.32 -7.48
CA ARG A 405 -3.83 -7.86 -8.54
C ARG A 405 -3.70 -6.35 -8.67
N ILE A 406 -3.22 -5.89 -9.81
CA ILE A 406 -2.86 -4.50 -10.05
C ILE A 406 -3.77 -3.92 -11.13
N GLN A 407 -4.27 -2.71 -10.89
CA GLN A 407 -4.90 -1.86 -11.89
C GLN A 407 -3.86 -0.91 -12.48
N PHE A 408 -3.72 -0.92 -13.80
CA PHE A 408 -2.89 -0.01 -14.57
C PHE A 408 -3.73 1.19 -14.99
N ASN A 409 -3.41 2.38 -14.52
CA ASN A 409 -4.11 3.59 -14.96
C ASN A 409 -3.25 4.28 -16.01
N TYR A 410 -3.60 4.06 -17.28
CA TYR A 410 -2.97 4.73 -18.41
C TYR A 410 -3.50 6.16 -18.50
N SER A 411 -2.59 7.11 -18.66
CA SER A 411 -3.00 8.47 -19.02
C SER A 411 -3.62 8.44 -20.41
N SER A 412 -4.70 9.19 -20.63
CA SER A 412 -5.28 9.38 -21.96
C SER A 412 -4.25 10.12 -22.81
N LEU A 413 -3.47 9.38 -23.58
CA LEU A 413 -2.62 9.92 -24.61
C LEU A 413 -3.53 10.04 -25.84
N TRP A 414 -4.06 11.26 -26.01
CA TRP A 414 -4.80 11.82 -27.17
C TRP A 414 -6.04 11.08 -27.66
#